data_AF-A0A7S8A4I4-F1
#
_entry.id   AF-A0A7S8A4I4-F1
#
_cell.length_a   1.000
_cell.length_b   1.000
_cell.length_c   1.000
_cell.angle_alpha   90.00
_cell.angle_beta   90.00
_cell.angle_gamma   90.00
#
_symmetry.space_group_name_H-M   'P 1'
#
loop_
_entity.id
_entity.type
_entity.pdbx_description
1 polymer ?
#
loop_
_entity_poly.entity_id
_entity_poly.type
_entity_poly.pdbx_seq_one_letter_code
_entity_poly.pdbx_strand_id
1 'polypeptide(L)'
;MLRFKILASVVPLLAAAVFARAEIGSVSHPCIALGDTSVELTSLFWTAGVHVAFTDDPERATVRVQVTDDADAADFTVVDDGLGSEPDSCQANPSTRLVSIAAQPVDGGQVIYLSTEGPADYRIYVRSKSFSQREAAALIVGARGSHRHLQAASL
;
A
#
# COMPACT_ATOMS: atom_id res chain seq x y z
N MET A 1 -72.44 -22.80 -18.60
CA MET A 1 -71.25 -23.34 -19.28
C MET A 1 -70.05 -22.48 -18.90
N LEU A 2 -69.09 -22.99 -18.14
CA LEU A 2 -67.64 -22.76 -18.33
C LEU A 2 -66.87 -23.50 -17.21
N ARG A 3 -66.01 -24.44 -17.59
CA ARG A 3 -65.05 -25.12 -16.71
C ARG A 3 -63.71 -24.41 -16.88
N PHE A 4 -63.19 -23.75 -15.85
CA PHE A 4 -61.82 -23.23 -15.87
C PHE A 4 -60.86 -24.26 -15.27
N LYS A 5 -60.01 -24.80 -16.13
CA LYS A 5 -58.93 -25.73 -15.84
C LYS A 5 -57.72 -24.93 -15.38
N ILE A 6 -57.26 -25.14 -14.14
CA ILE A 6 -56.01 -24.55 -13.62
C ILE A 6 -54.86 -25.47 -14.05
N LEU A 7 -54.06 -25.03 -15.02
CA LEU A 7 -52.75 -25.60 -15.34
C LEU A 7 -51.83 -24.47 -15.78
N ALA A 8 -50.89 -24.08 -14.92
CA ALA A 8 -49.65 -23.38 -15.27
C ALA A 8 -48.75 -23.41 -14.00
N SER A 9 -48.14 -24.56 -13.72
CA SER A 9 -46.71 -24.79 -13.98
C SER A 9 -45.81 -23.84 -13.21
N VAL A 10 -45.39 -24.29 -12.03
CA VAL A 10 -44.34 -23.69 -11.21
C VAL A 10 -43.00 -24.14 -11.78
N VAL A 11 -42.32 -23.27 -12.52
CA VAL A 11 -40.90 -23.44 -12.86
C VAL A 11 -40.20 -22.13 -12.50
N PRO A 12 -39.48 -22.06 -11.36
CA PRO A 12 -38.65 -20.92 -11.05
C PRO A 12 -37.32 -21.00 -11.82
N LEU A 13 -37.03 -19.94 -12.57
CA LEU A 13 -35.75 -19.22 -12.59
C LEU A 13 -34.46 -20.06 -12.63
N LEU A 14 -33.95 -20.30 -13.85
CA LEU A 14 -32.51 -20.39 -14.11
C LEU A 14 -32.24 -19.86 -15.52
N ALA A 15 -32.09 -18.53 -15.66
CA ALA A 15 -31.49 -17.93 -16.85
C ALA A 15 -30.17 -17.29 -16.41
N ALA A 16 -29.09 -17.79 -17.02
CA ALA A 16 -27.71 -17.56 -16.67
C ALA A 16 -27.35 -16.07 -16.55
N ALA A 17 -26.89 -15.67 -15.37
CA ALA A 17 -26.04 -14.50 -15.25
C ALA A 17 -24.64 -14.91 -15.76
N VAL A 18 -24.42 -14.77 -17.06
CA VAL A 18 -23.06 -14.71 -17.61
C VAL A 18 -22.48 -13.38 -17.13
N PHE A 19 -21.96 -13.38 -15.91
CA PHE A 19 -21.03 -12.36 -15.48
C PHE A 19 -19.82 -12.50 -16.39
N ALA A 20 -19.70 -11.55 -17.31
CA ALA A 20 -18.43 -11.19 -17.87
C ALA A 20 -17.44 -11.10 -16.70
N ARG A 21 -16.42 -11.95 -16.70
CA ARG A 21 -15.12 -11.59 -16.10
C ARG A 21 -14.66 -10.35 -16.87
N ALA A 22 -15.23 -9.20 -16.54
CA ALA A 22 -14.52 -7.97 -16.69
C ALA A 22 -13.29 -8.18 -15.82
N GLU A 23 -12.12 -8.20 -16.46
CA GLU A 23 -10.83 -7.99 -15.85
C GLU A 23 -10.97 -6.81 -14.89
N ILE A 24 -11.32 -7.10 -13.62
CA ILE A 24 -11.10 -6.20 -12.52
C ILE A 24 -9.59 -6.22 -12.45
N GLY A 25 -8.95 -5.37 -13.26
CA GLY A 25 -7.52 -5.17 -13.21
C GLY A 25 -7.21 -4.97 -11.75
N SER A 26 -6.52 -5.95 -11.17
CA SER A 26 -6.07 -5.85 -9.79
C SER A 26 -5.40 -4.50 -9.73
N VAL A 27 -5.98 -3.57 -8.97
CA VAL A 27 -5.30 -2.30 -8.69
C VAL A 27 -4.09 -2.76 -7.91
N SER A 28 -2.97 -2.94 -8.60
CA SER A 28 -1.72 -3.38 -8.01
C SER A 28 -1.36 -2.30 -7.01
N HIS A 29 -1.65 -2.58 -5.75
CA HIS A 29 -1.26 -1.71 -4.67
C HIS A 29 0.25 -1.84 -4.51
N PRO A 30 1.00 -0.73 -4.57
CA PRO A 30 2.43 -0.74 -4.32
C PRO A 30 2.74 -1.47 -3.00
N CYS A 31 3.53 -2.54 -3.05
CA CYS A 31 3.97 -3.27 -1.87
C CYS A 31 5.48 -3.59 -1.91
N ILE A 32 6.09 -3.65 -0.73
CA ILE A 32 7.49 -4.08 -0.53
C ILE A 32 7.59 -5.11 0.60
N ALA A 33 8.50 -6.06 0.47
CA ALA A 33 8.88 -6.98 1.54
C ALA A 33 10.06 -6.42 2.34
N LEU A 34 9.93 -6.32 3.67
CA LEU A 34 11.03 -6.01 4.60
C LEU A 34 11.16 -7.16 5.59
N GLY A 35 12.18 -8.01 5.40
CA GLY A 35 12.34 -9.23 6.19
C GLY A 35 11.11 -10.15 6.05
N ASP A 36 10.50 -10.52 7.17
CA ASP A 36 9.29 -11.37 7.21
C ASP A 36 7.97 -10.57 7.14
N THR A 37 8.04 -9.25 6.96
CA THR A 37 6.85 -8.39 6.89
C THR A 37 6.66 -7.82 5.50
N SER A 38 5.43 -7.89 4.99
CA SER A 38 5.04 -7.20 3.75
C SER A 38 4.35 -5.89 4.12
N VAL A 39 4.66 -4.82 3.39
CA VAL A 39 4.05 -3.50 3.59
C VAL A 39 3.41 -3.08 2.30
N GLU A 40 2.14 -2.70 2.36
CA GLU A 40 1.30 -2.43 1.19
C GLU A 40 0.59 -1.09 1.34
N LEU A 41 0.56 -0.31 0.25
CA LEU A 41 -0.17 0.94 0.18
C LEU A 41 -1.66 0.67 -0.02
N THR A 42 -2.51 1.23 0.83
CA THR A 42 -3.96 1.20 0.64
C THR A 42 -4.49 2.60 0.37
N SER A 43 -5.42 2.68 -0.58
CA SER A 43 -6.20 3.90 -0.83
C SER A 43 -7.32 4.09 0.22
N LEU A 44 -7.68 3.03 0.94
CA LEU A 44 -8.75 3.05 1.93
C LEU A 44 -8.17 3.40 3.31
N PHE A 45 -8.21 4.70 3.65
CA PHE A 45 -7.60 5.20 4.89
C PHE A 45 -8.07 4.43 6.13
N TRP A 46 -9.35 4.06 6.26
CA TRP A 46 -9.88 3.36 7.44
C TRP A 46 -9.34 1.93 7.61
N THR A 47 -8.74 1.34 6.58
CA THR A 47 -8.13 0.01 6.64
C THR A 47 -6.66 0.05 7.01
N ALA A 48 -6.01 1.21 6.87
CA ALA A 48 -4.61 1.35 7.15
C ALA A 48 -4.36 1.32 8.66
N GLY A 49 -3.48 0.42 9.10
CA GLY A 49 -2.99 0.41 10.47
C GLY A 49 -1.92 1.48 10.71
N VAL A 50 -1.35 2.05 9.64
CA VAL A 50 -0.35 3.12 9.68
C VAL A 50 -0.70 4.23 8.70
N HIS A 51 -0.63 5.46 9.17
CA HIS A 51 -0.84 6.66 8.37
C HIS A 51 0.45 7.47 8.31
N VAL A 52 0.82 7.86 7.10
CA VAL A 52 1.92 8.80 6.87
C VAL A 52 1.39 9.99 6.08
N ALA A 53 1.99 11.16 6.26
CA ALA A 53 1.70 12.36 5.48
C ALA A 53 3.00 12.95 4.93
N PHE A 54 2.89 13.81 3.91
CA PHE A 54 4.03 14.53 3.36
C PHE A 54 3.98 16.01 3.70
N THR A 55 5.14 16.63 3.81
CA THR A 55 5.30 18.08 3.95
C THR A 55 6.45 18.56 3.07
N ASP A 56 6.32 19.79 2.56
CA ASP A 56 7.40 20.50 1.88
C ASP A 56 8.21 21.37 2.85
N ASP A 57 7.80 21.46 4.12
CA ASP A 57 8.49 22.21 5.17
C ASP A 57 9.35 21.24 6.02
N PRO A 58 10.70 21.29 5.90
CA PRO A 58 11.58 20.41 6.65
C PRO A 58 11.43 20.54 8.17
N GLU A 59 11.04 21.71 8.69
CA GLU A 59 10.88 21.94 10.13
C GLU A 59 9.63 21.26 10.70
N ARG A 60 8.67 20.90 9.84
CA ARG A 60 7.46 20.15 10.21
C ARG A 60 7.61 18.64 10.05
N ALA A 61 8.74 18.19 9.51
CA ALA A 61 9.00 16.79 9.25
C ALA A 61 9.37 16.05 10.53
N THR A 62 8.74 14.89 10.73
CA THR A 62 9.17 13.92 11.76
C THR A 62 10.23 12.96 11.24
N VAL A 63 10.30 12.81 9.91
CA VAL A 63 11.25 11.95 9.20
C VAL A 63 11.66 12.65 7.90
N ARG A 64 12.97 12.70 7.64
CA ARG A 64 13.57 13.23 6.42
C ARG A 64 14.07 12.07 5.57
N VAL A 65 13.54 11.95 4.35
CA VAL A 65 13.92 10.92 3.40
C VAL A 65 14.64 11.58 2.23
N GLN A 66 15.87 11.14 1.97
CA GLN A 66 16.63 11.54 0.80
C GLN A 66 16.48 10.51 -0.32
N VAL A 67 16.10 10.95 -1.51
CA VAL A 67 16.23 10.15 -2.73
C VAL A 67 17.64 10.31 -3.27
N THR A 68 18.33 9.20 -3.51
CA THR A 68 19.66 9.14 -4.12
C THR A 68 19.59 8.40 -5.45
N ASP A 69 20.45 8.77 -6.39
CA ASP A 69 20.64 8.07 -7.67
C ASP A 69 21.73 6.97 -7.57
N ASP A 70 22.42 6.90 -6.44
CA ASP A 70 23.43 5.89 -6.13
C ASP A 70 22.84 4.81 -5.20
N ALA A 71 22.70 3.59 -5.73
CA ALA A 71 22.16 2.45 -4.99
C ALA A 71 23.08 1.97 -3.86
N ASP A 72 24.39 2.13 -4.01
CA ASP A 72 25.37 1.70 -3.00
C ASP A 72 25.41 2.66 -1.80
N ALA A 73 24.97 3.91 -2.01
CA ALA A 73 24.85 4.93 -0.96
C ALA A 73 23.47 4.95 -0.26
N ALA A 74 22.53 4.12 -0.70
CA ALA A 74 21.18 4.05 -0.16
C ALA A 74 21.07 3.07 1.02
N ASP A 75 20.28 3.44 2.03
CA ASP A 75 19.92 2.52 3.12
C ASP A 75 18.88 1.49 2.64
N PHE A 76 18.05 1.88 1.66
CA PHE A 76 17.02 1.04 1.07
C PHE A 76 17.02 1.18 -0.45
N THR A 77 17.03 0.03 -1.14
CA THR A 77 16.95 -0.04 -2.59
C THR A 77 15.59 -0.63 -2.98
N VAL A 78 14.79 0.15 -3.70
CA VAL A 78 13.50 -0.29 -4.24
C VAL A 78 13.67 -0.47 -5.74
N VAL A 79 13.70 -1.72 -6.18
CA VAL A 79 13.88 -2.08 -7.58
C VAL A 79 12.69 -2.91 -8.04
N ASP A 80 12.04 -2.45 -9.11
CA ASP A 80 10.98 -3.18 -9.80
C ASP A 80 11.45 -3.48 -11.22
N ASP A 81 12.12 -4.63 -11.36
CA ASP A 81 12.61 -5.14 -12.63
C ASP A 81 11.49 -5.99 -13.27
N GLY A 82 10.51 -5.31 -13.87
CA GLY A 82 9.33 -5.94 -14.44
C GLY A 82 9.59 -7.18 -15.32
N LEU A 83 8.65 -8.14 -15.26
CA LEU A 83 8.64 -9.51 -15.81
C LEU A 83 9.37 -10.59 -14.99
N GLY A 84 9.83 -10.27 -13.78
CA GLY A 84 10.06 -11.29 -12.76
C GLY A 84 8.74 -11.80 -12.20
N SER A 85 8.32 -13.00 -12.64
CA SER A 85 7.30 -13.79 -11.96
C SER A 85 7.87 -14.31 -10.64
N GLU A 86 8.18 -13.44 -9.68
CA GLU A 86 8.22 -13.83 -8.28
C GLU A 86 6.81 -13.60 -7.72
N PRO A 87 5.91 -14.60 -7.77
CA PRO A 87 4.51 -14.45 -7.43
C PRO A 87 4.24 -14.16 -5.94
N ASP A 88 5.27 -14.00 -5.12
CA ASP A 88 5.17 -14.15 -3.67
C ASP A 88 5.77 -13.01 -2.83
N SER A 89 6.35 -11.96 -3.42
CA SER A 89 6.96 -10.88 -2.60
C SER A 89 5.93 -10.07 -1.80
N CYS A 90 4.68 -10.03 -2.28
CA CYS A 90 3.59 -9.25 -1.70
C CYS A 90 2.32 -10.09 -1.52
N GLN A 91 2.46 -11.40 -1.26
CA GLN A 91 1.32 -12.20 -0.85
C GLN A 91 0.75 -11.66 0.47
N ALA A 92 -0.56 -11.41 0.50
CA ALA A 92 -1.26 -11.02 1.71
C ALA A 92 -1.10 -12.11 2.79
N ASN A 93 -0.27 -11.82 3.79
CA ASN A 93 -0.05 -12.65 4.96
C ASN A 93 -0.68 -11.95 6.18
N PRO A 94 -1.08 -12.63 7.26
CA PRO A 94 -1.45 -11.97 8.52
C PRO A 94 -0.42 -10.93 9.04
N SER A 95 0.83 -10.99 8.60
CA SER A 95 1.88 -9.99 8.87
C SER A 95 1.90 -8.80 7.91
N THR A 96 1.01 -8.74 6.90
CA THR A 96 0.93 -7.63 5.95
C THR A 96 0.44 -6.37 6.67
N ARG A 97 1.21 -5.30 6.56
CA ARG A 97 0.89 -3.99 7.12
C ARG A 97 0.39 -3.06 6.04
N LEU A 98 -0.82 -2.55 6.24
CA LEU A 98 -1.42 -1.55 5.36
C LEU A 98 -1.01 -0.14 5.78
N VAL A 99 -0.45 0.62 4.82
CA VAL A 99 -0.04 2.01 4.96
C VAL A 99 -0.93 2.87 4.07
N SER A 100 -1.41 4.00 4.60
CA SER A 100 -2.08 5.02 3.76
C SER A 100 -1.29 6.32 3.77
N ILE A 101 -1.25 7.00 2.63
CA ILE A 101 -0.76 8.37 2.52
C ILE A 101 -1.94 9.32 2.76
N ALA A 102 -1.95 9.97 3.92
CA ALA A 102 -2.96 10.93 4.29
C ALA A 102 -2.69 12.29 3.63
N ALA A 103 -3.77 12.98 3.23
CA ALA A 103 -3.68 14.33 2.67
C ALA A 103 -3.20 15.38 3.70
N GLN A 104 -3.39 15.09 4.99
CA GLN A 104 -2.97 15.93 6.10
C GLN A 104 -2.34 15.05 7.18
N PRO A 105 -1.38 15.57 7.97
CA PRO A 105 -0.88 14.88 9.15
C PRO A 105 -2.02 14.47 10.08
N VAL A 106 -2.01 13.22 10.54
CA VAL A 106 -2.90 12.72 11.59
C VAL A 106 -2.12 12.61 12.90
N ASP A 107 -2.81 12.71 14.03
CA ASP A 107 -2.17 12.59 15.34
C ASP A 107 -1.43 11.24 15.47
N GLY A 108 -0.16 11.30 15.88
CA GLY A 108 0.71 10.13 15.98
C GLY A 108 1.22 9.56 14.65
N GLY A 109 0.77 10.09 13.51
CA GLY A 109 1.26 9.73 12.18
C GLY A 109 2.61 10.36 11.86
N GLN A 110 3.43 9.68 11.05
CA GLN A 110 4.72 10.24 10.61
C GLN A 110 4.51 11.23 9.47
N VAL A 111 5.14 12.41 9.59
CA VAL A 111 5.21 13.43 8.55
C VAL A 111 6.58 13.35 7.87
N ILE A 112 6.57 13.08 6.57
CA ILE A 112 7.73 12.83 5.73
C ILE A 112 8.08 14.09 4.95
N TYR A 113 9.34 14.52 5.03
CA TYR A 113 9.93 15.46 4.10
C TYR A 113 10.80 14.68 3.11
N LEU A 114 10.44 14.74 1.82
CA LEU A 114 11.14 14.05 0.75
C LEU A 114 12.01 15.05 -0.02
N SER A 115 13.30 14.79 -0.10
CA SER A 115 14.28 15.67 -0.77
C SER A 115 15.28 14.83 -1.57
N THR A 116 15.98 15.44 -2.53
CA THR A 116 17.16 14.85 -3.17
C THR A 116 18.47 15.31 -2.50
N GLU A 117 18.39 16.32 -1.66
CA GLU A 117 19.54 17.02 -1.06
C GLU A 117 19.39 17.17 0.46
N GLY A 118 20.52 17.47 1.11
CA GLY A 118 20.56 17.81 2.53
C GLY A 118 20.69 16.60 3.46
N PRO A 119 20.66 16.85 4.79
CA PRO A 119 20.67 15.77 5.78
C PRO A 119 19.34 15.01 5.74
N ALA A 120 19.43 13.69 5.82
CA ALA A 120 18.28 12.79 5.88
C ALA A 120 18.47 11.72 6.95
N ASP A 121 17.35 11.25 7.50
CA ASP A 121 17.31 10.12 8.41
C ASP A 121 17.50 8.80 7.65
N TYR A 122 16.99 8.74 6.41
CA TYR A 122 17.13 7.58 5.52
C TYR A 122 17.40 8.03 4.09
N ARG A 123 18.21 7.24 3.38
CA ARG A 123 18.43 7.34 1.93
C ARG A 123 17.75 6.20 1.22
N ILE A 124 17.00 6.53 0.17
CA ILE A 124 16.31 5.56 -0.67
C ILE A 124 16.78 5.71 -2.11
N TYR A 125 17.06 4.58 -2.75
CA TYR A 125 17.25 4.49 -4.20
C TYR A 125 16.01 3.83 -4.79
N VAL A 126 15.41 4.44 -5.81
CA VAL A 126 14.17 3.94 -6.42
C VAL A 126 14.37 3.78 -7.91
N ARG A 127 14.42 2.53 -8.37
CA ARG A 127 14.41 2.16 -9.79
C ARG A 127 13.17 1.33 -10.09
N SER A 128 12.08 2.01 -10.43
CA SER A 128 10.80 1.35 -10.66
C SER A 128 9.99 2.01 -11.78
N LYS A 129 9.15 1.21 -12.44
CA LYS A 129 8.11 1.68 -13.37
C LYS A 129 6.72 1.72 -12.74
N SER A 130 6.51 1.02 -11.64
CA SER A 130 5.21 0.89 -10.95
C SER A 130 5.11 1.68 -9.65
N PHE A 131 6.24 2.09 -9.07
CA PHE A 131 6.32 2.83 -7.80
C PHE A 131 6.86 4.24 -8.03
N SER A 132 6.21 5.25 -7.46
CA SER A 132 6.79 6.58 -7.30
C SER A 132 7.76 6.65 -6.12
N GLN A 133 8.69 7.61 -6.14
CA GLN A 133 9.57 7.89 -5.00
C GLN A 133 8.80 8.21 -3.72
N ARG A 134 7.66 8.90 -3.86
CA ARG A 134 6.75 9.21 -2.75
C ARG A 134 6.15 7.95 -2.13
N GLU A 135 5.68 7.01 -2.95
CA GLU A 135 5.12 5.75 -2.48
C GLU A 135 6.16 4.87 -1.82
N ALA A 136 7.36 4.77 -2.41
CA ALA A 136 8.48 4.06 -1.81
C ALA A 136 8.86 4.63 -0.42
N ALA A 137 8.96 5.96 -0.30
CA ALA A 137 9.22 6.62 0.97
C ALA A 137 8.12 6.32 1.99
N ALA A 138 6.84 6.39 1.58
CA ALA A 138 5.71 6.08 2.46
C ALA A 138 5.76 4.64 2.99
N LEU A 139 6.08 3.67 2.13
CA LEU A 139 6.19 2.27 2.51
C LEU A 139 7.34 2.02 3.50
N ILE A 140 8.53 2.57 3.22
CA ILE A 140 9.72 2.40 4.08
C ILE A 140 9.50 3.03 5.45
N VAL A 141 8.95 4.25 5.48
CA VAL A 141 8.65 4.97 6.73
C VAL A 141 7.53 4.25 7.50
N GLY A 142 6.45 3.85 6.80
CA GLY A 142 5.32 3.12 7.38
C GLY A 142 5.71 1.75 7.94
N ALA A 143 6.72 1.09 7.38
CA ALA A 143 7.29 -0.14 7.92
C ALA A 143 7.95 0.08 9.30
N ARG A 144 8.64 1.21 9.49
CA ARG A 144 9.44 1.52 10.68
C ARG A 144 8.69 2.25 11.80
N GLY A 145 7.71 3.11 11.48
CA GLY A 145 7.00 3.94 12.46
C GLY A 145 6.38 3.16 13.63
N SER A 146 5.93 1.93 13.39
CA SER A 146 5.34 1.04 14.41
C SER A 146 6.33 0.43 15.40
N HIS A 147 7.63 0.31 15.07
CA HIS A 147 8.61 -0.21 16.05
C HIS A 147 8.78 0.73 17.24
N ARG A 148 8.70 2.05 17.00
CA ARG A 148 8.72 3.05 18.08
C ARG A 148 7.43 3.02 18.90
N HIS A 149 6.29 2.76 18.27
CA HIS A 149 4.99 2.69 18.98
C HIS A 149 4.88 1.45 19.88
N LEU A 150 5.49 0.32 19.49
CA LEU A 150 5.58 -0.89 20.31
C LEU A 150 6.54 -0.72 21.49
N GLN A 151 7.64 0.03 21.33
CA GLN A 151 8.55 0.38 22.45
C GLN A 151 7.93 1.38 23.43
N ALA A 152 7.03 2.25 22.98
CA ALA A 152 6.31 3.18 23.85
C ALA A 152 5.23 2.49 24.70
N ALA A 153 4.74 1.32 24.29
CA ALA A 153 3.73 0.54 25.00
C ALA A 153 4.32 -0.49 26.00
N SER A 154 5.65 -0.51 26.17
CA SER A 154 6.35 -1.46 27.06
C SER A 154 7.01 -0.81 28.29
N LEU A 155 6.50 0.35 28.75
CA LEU A 155 7.01 1.07 29.93
C LEU A 155 5.94 1.18 31.02
#